data_AF-A0A7H2TQX0-F1
#
_entry.id   AF-A0A7H2TQX0-F1
#
_cell.length_a   1.000
_cell.length_b   1.000
_cell.length_c   1.000
_cell.angle_alpha   90.00
_cell.angle_beta   90.00
_cell.angle_gamma   90.00
#
_symmetry.space_group_name_H-M   'P 1'
#
loop_
_entity.id
_entity.type
_entity.pdbx_description
1 polymer ?
#
loop_
_entity_poly.entity_id
_entity_poly.type
_entity_poly.pdbx_seq_one_letter_code
_entity_poly.pdbx_strand_id
1 'polypeptide(L)'
;MESKTDSSLINYIGGKDAYKNLLELAANSFREKNIVVSKVETSPPQNNYIVGNNELCFVPKQVTLIVNGKQQLGSKSFMLAVRPLASKEWKYLDGSGFQKNPHMLYVLFPDFPRNIKISLLNSK
;
A
#
# COMPACT_ATOMS: atom_id res chain seq x y z
N MET A 1 11.59 4.76 -8.15
CA MET A 1 10.68 4.25 -7.10
C MET A 1 9.73 5.33 -6.60
N GLU A 2 10.20 6.57 -6.39
CA GLU A 2 9.32 7.73 -6.07
C GLU A 2 8.17 7.94 -7.06
N SER A 3 8.41 7.73 -8.37
CA SER A 3 7.40 7.98 -9.41
C SER A 3 6.14 7.12 -9.30
N LYS A 4 6.18 6.01 -8.55
CA LYS A 4 5.05 5.07 -8.41
C LYS A 4 4.36 5.13 -7.06
N THR A 5 4.93 5.84 -6.06
CA THR A 5 4.30 6.03 -4.75
C THR A 5 3.46 7.29 -4.77
N ASP A 6 2.25 7.24 -4.20
CA ASP A 6 1.43 8.44 -4.08
C ASP A 6 2.05 9.46 -3.11
N SER A 7 1.95 10.76 -3.46
CA SER A 7 2.60 11.84 -2.70
C SER A 7 2.00 12.03 -1.31
N SER A 8 0.76 11.59 -1.06
CA SER A 8 0.14 11.66 0.27
C SER A 8 1.00 10.94 1.32
N LEU A 9 1.50 9.74 1.01
CA LEU A 9 2.35 8.98 1.93
C LEU A 9 3.72 9.63 2.13
N ILE A 10 4.33 10.16 1.05
CA ILE A 10 5.62 10.85 1.14
C ILE A 10 5.51 12.06 2.07
N ASN A 11 4.44 12.84 1.92
CA ASN A 11 4.18 14.00 2.77
C ASN A 11 3.90 13.58 4.22
N TYR A 12 3.10 12.53 4.43
CA TYR A 12 2.79 12.00 5.75
C TYR A 12 4.03 11.54 6.53
N ILE A 13 5.01 10.95 5.85
CA ILE A 13 6.26 10.49 6.47
C ILE A 13 7.22 11.65 6.81
N GLY A 14 6.98 12.86 6.27
CA GLY A 14 7.84 14.03 6.48
C GLY A 14 8.69 14.42 5.27
N GLY A 15 8.30 13.99 4.07
CA GLY A 15 8.94 14.36 2.82
C GLY A 15 9.85 13.28 2.24
N LYS A 16 10.55 13.63 1.15
CA LYS A 16 11.32 12.68 0.34
C LYS A 16 12.48 12.03 1.09
N ASP A 17 13.24 12.81 1.86
CA ASP A 17 14.41 12.29 2.58
C ASP A 17 13.98 11.31 3.68
N ALA A 18 12.92 11.66 4.43
CA ALA A 18 12.34 10.75 5.43
C ALA A 18 11.80 9.47 4.77
N TYR A 19 11.15 9.58 3.61
CA TYR A 19 10.68 8.42 2.87
C TYR A 19 11.82 7.54 2.36
N LYS A 20 12.90 8.14 1.84
CA LYS A 20 14.09 7.42 1.41
C LYS A 20 14.73 6.65 2.57
N ASN A 21 14.90 7.30 3.72
CA ASN A 21 15.42 6.65 4.92
C ASN A 21 14.54 5.48 5.38
N LEU A 22 13.21 5.62 5.32
CA LEU A 22 12.29 4.53 5.62
C LEU A 22 12.48 3.33 4.67
N LEU A 23 12.65 3.60 3.37
CA LEU A 23 12.88 2.55 2.37
C LEU A 23 14.22 1.84 2.59
N GLU A 24 15.27 2.57 2.97
CA GLU A 24 16.57 1.99 3.31
C GLU A 24 16.47 1.09 4.55
N LEU A 25 15.77 1.53 5.59
CA LEU A 25 15.51 0.72 6.79
C LEU A 25 14.73 -0.56 6.44
N ALA A 26 13.71 -0.45 5.59
CA ALA A 26 12.94 -1.61 5.14
C ALA A 26 13.82 -2.59 4.34
N ALA A 27 14.61 -2.09 3.39
CA ALA A 27 15.52 -2.91 2.60
C ALA A 27 16.58 -3.61 3.47
N ASN A 28 17.13 -2.92 4.47
CA ASN A 28 18.07 -3.50 5.42
C ASN A 28 17.42 -4.60 6.25
N SER A 29 16.20 -4.37 6.78
CA SER A 29 15.48 -5.43 7.51
C SER A 29 15.18 -6.65 6.65
N PHE A 30 14.94 -6.49 5.35
CA PHE A 30 14.74 -7.63 4.45
C PHE A 30 16.04 -8.42 4.27
N ARG A 31 17.16 -7.71 4.08
CA ARG A 31 18.48 -8.32 3.94
C ARG A 31 18.90 -9.08 5.20
N GLU A 32 18.81 -8.44 6.37
CA GLU A 32 19.20 -9.03 7.66
C GLU A 32 18.41 -10.31 7.99
N LYS A 33 17.14 -10.35 7.59
CA LYS A 33 16.25 -11.49 7.84
C LYS A 33 16.23 -12.52 6.70
N ASN A 34 17.10 -12.37 5.69
CA ASN A 34 17.12 -13.16 4.46
C ASN A 34 15.72 -13.33 3.85
N ILE A 35 14.98 -12.22 3.76
CA ILE A 35 13.63 -12.16 3.17
C ILE A 35 13.76 -11.77 1.70
N VAL A 36 13.22 -12.61 0.82
CA VAL A 36 13.10 -12.34 -0.62
C VAL A 36 11.63 -12.41 -1.02
N VAL A 37 11.16 -11.43 -1.80
CA VAL A 37 9.84 -11.52 -2.43
C VAL A 37 9.96 -12.42 -3.66
N SER A 38 9.39 -13.62 -3.59
CA SER A 38 9.46 -14.61 -4.67
C SER A 38 8.31 -14.44 -5.67
N LYS A 39 7.11 -14.08 -5.21
CA LYS A 39 5.95 -13.88 -6.07
C LYS A 39 5.04 -12.81 -5.51
N VAL A 40 4.43 -12.02 -6.40
CA VAL A 40 3.33 -11.11 -6.07
C VAL A 40 2.19 -11.41 -7.02
N GLU A 41 1.05 -11.77 -6.47
CA GLU A 41 -0.18 -12.03 -7.21
C GLU A 41 -1.18 -10.93 -6.89
N THR A 42 -1.92 -10.50 -7.90
CA THR A 42 -2.96 -9.49 -7.76
C THR A 42 -4.25 -9.96 -8.39
N SER A 43 -5.36 -9.37 -7.96
CA SER A 43 -6.67 -9.58 -8.58
C SER A 43 -7.29 -8.22 -8.91
N PRO A 44 -8.23 -8.14 -9.88
CA PRO A 44 -8.92 -6.89 -10.18
C PRO A 44 -9.59 -6.29 -8.92
N PRO A 45 -9.56 -4.96 -8.75
CA PRO A 45 -10.31 -4.31 -7.69
C PRO A 45 -11.81 -4.53 -7.88
N GLN A 46 -12.53 -4.78 -6.79
CA GLN A 46 -13.98 -5.00 -6.82
C GLN A 46 -14.78 -3.69 -6.80
N ASN A 47 -14.20 -2.64 -6.20
CA ASN A 47 -14.84 -1.34 -6.05
C ASN A 47 -13.82 -0.22 -6.29
N ASN A 48 -14.31 0.90 -6.83
CA ASN A 48 -13.61 2.17 -6.93
C ASN A 48 -14.37 3.25 -6.15
N TYR A 49 -13.65 4.24 -5.63
CA TYR A 49 -14.20 5.33 -4.82
C TYR A 49 -13.70 6.66 -5.36
N ILE A 50 -14.63 7.59 -5.62
CA ILE A 50 -14.28 8.97 -5.92
C ILE A 50 -14.16 9.74 -4.60
N VAL A 51 -13.00 10.34 -4.37
CA VAL A 51 -12.62 10.99 -3.11
C VAL A 51 -11.96 12.32 -3.44
N GLY A 52 -12.71 13.41 -3.27
CA GLY A 52 -12.30 14.73 -3.76
C GLY A 52 -11.99 14.68 -5.25
N ASN A 53 -10.78 15.07 -5.63
CA ASN A 53 -10.30 15.04 -7.02
C ASN A 53 -9.56 13.75 -7.41
N ASN A 54 -9.64 12.70 -6.59
CA ASN A 54 -8.96 11.43 -6.82
C ASN A 54 -9.95 10.27 -6.97
N GLU A 55 -9.52 9.25 -7.69
CA GLU A 55 -10.13 7.92 -7.70
C GLU A 55 -9.22 6.94 -6.97
N LEU A 56 -9.82 6.16 -6.07
CA LEU A 56 -9.14 5.18 -5.22
C LEU A 56 -9.69 3.78 -5.49
N CYS A 57 -8.79 2.81 -5.68
CA CYS A 57 -9.12 1.40 -5.88
C CYS A 57 -8.30 0.51 -4.93
N PHE A 58 -8.96 -0.46 -4.32
CA PHE A 58 -8.30 -1.47 -3.48
C PHE A 58 -8.01 -2.69 -4.35
N VAL A 59 -6.74 -2.89 -4.72
CA VAL A 59 -6.30 -4.00 -5.57
C VAL A 59 -5.83 -5.14 -4.66
N PRO A 60 -6.60 -6.23 -4.50
CA PRO A 60 -6.17 -7.36 -3.67
C PRO A 60 -4.81 -7.88 -4.11
N LYS A 61 -3.94 -8.20 -3.14
CA LYS A 61 -2.64 -8.81 -3.39
C LYS A 61 -2.36 -9.98 -2.44
N GLN A 62 -1.60 -10.94 -2.95
CA GLN A 62 -1.01 -12.04 -2.20
C GLN A 62 0.48 -12.07 -2.50
N VAL A 63 1.31 -12.06 -1.45
CA VAL A 63 2.77 -12.11 -1.59
C VAL A 63 3.26 -13.46 -1.13
N THR A 64 4.19 -14.05 -1.89
CA THR A 64 4.97 -15.22 -1.49
C THR A 64 6.39 -14.75 -1.20
N LEU A 65 6.84 -15.02 0.03
CA LEU A 65 8.16 -14.69 0.53
C LEU A 65 9.02 -15.95 0.61
N ILE A 66 10.33 -15.81 0.50
CA ILE A 66 11.30 -16.80 0.94
C ILE A 66 11.99 -16.19 2.15
N VAL A 67 11.88 -16.85 3.30
CA VAL A 67 12.49 -16.41 4.57
C VAL A 67 13.45 -17.50 5.02
N ASN A 68 14.75 -17.17 5.10
CA ASN A 68 15.81 -18.15 5.41
C ASN A 68 15.71 -19.41 4.52
N GLY A 69 15.51 -19.22 3.22
CA GLY A 69 15.41 -20.31 2.23
C GLY A 69 14.09 -21.08 2.23
N LYS A 70 13.15 -20.79 3.14
CA LYS A 70 11.83 -21.45 3.20
C LYS A 70 10.76 -20.56 2.60
N GLN A 71 9.96 -21.11 1.70
CA GLN A 71 8.81 -20.41 1.12
C GLN A 71 7.71 -20.22 2.19
N GLN A 72 7.18 -19.01 2.26
CA GLN A 72 6.12 -18.60 3.17
C GLN A 72 5.09 -17.77 2.40
N LEU A 73 3.81 -18.08 2.59
CA LEU A 73 2.73 -17.26 2.08
C LEU A 73 2.52 -16.10 3.06
N GLY A 74 2.65 -14.86 2.58
CA GLY A 74 2.35 -13.67 3.37
C GLY A 74 0.86 -13.55 3.68
N SER A 75 0.48 -12.68 4.61
CA SER A 75 -0.93 -12.35 4.83
C SER A 75 -1.54 -11.72 3.58
N LYS A 76 -2.83 -12.00 3.35
CA LYS A 76 -3.62 -11.32 2.32
C LYS A 76 -3.63 -9.83 2.59
N SER A 77 -3.38 -9.05 1.55
CA SER A 77 -3.35 -7.59 1.65
C SER A 77 -3.85 -6.98 0.35
N PHE A 78 -3.56 -5.70 0.13
CA PHE A 78 -3.91 -5.00 -1.10
C PHE A 78 -2.86 -3.95 -1.46
N MET A 79 -2.94 -3.42 -2.67
CA MET A 79 -2.37 -2.12 -3.03
C MET A 79 -3.52 -1.12 -3.09
N LEU A 80 -3.38 0.04 -2.45
CA LEU A 80 -4.29 1.16 -2.67
C LEU A 80 -3.79 1.91 -3.90
N ALA A 81 -4.48 1.76 -5.02
CA ALA A 81 -4.22 2.51 -6.23
C ALA A 81 -4.95 3.85 -6.17
N VAL A 82 -4.25 4.92 -6.52
CA VAL A 82 -4.72 6.30 -6.47
C VAL A 82 -4.41 6.98 -7.79
N ARG A 83 -5.39 7.66 -8.40
CA ARG A 83 -5.13 8.58 -9.51
C ARG A 83 -5.91 9.89 -9.33
N PRO A 84 -5.34 11.03 -9.71
CA PRO A 84 -6.14 12.24 -9.94
C PRO A 84 -7.15 12.01 -11.07
N LEU A 85 -8.38 12.51 -10.95
CA LEU A 85 -9.40 12.43 -11.99
C LEU A 85 -8.97 13.10 -13.31
N ALA A 86 -8.13 14.12 -13.20
CA ALA A 86 -7.55 14.83 -14.35
C ALA A 86 -6.39 14.06 -15.01
N SER A 87 -5.97 12.92 -14.46
CA SER A 87 -4.82 12.13 -14.94
C SER A 87 -5.20 10.67 -15.18
N LYS A 88 -4.51 10.02 -16.12
CA LYS A 88 -4.60 8.58 -16.32
C LYS A 88 -3.52 7.80 -15.57
N GLU A 89 -2.65 8.51 -14.84
CA GLU A 89 -1.54 7.89 -14.13
C GLU A 89 -1.96 7.39 -12.74
N TRP A 90 -1.74 6.09 -12.52
CA TRP A 90 -1.95 5.45 -11.22
C TRP A 90 -0.67 5.43 -10.40
N LYS A 91 -0.80 5.79 -9.13
CA LYS A 91 0.19 5.61 -8.08
C LYS A 91 -0.34 4.63 -7.02
N TYR A 92 0.55 4.06 -6.23
CA TYR A 92 0.22 2.94 -5.37
C TYR A 92 0.78 3.13 -3.97
N LEU A 93 -0.02 2.72 -2.97
CA LEU A 93 0.36 2.64 -1.57
C LEU A 93 0.20 1.19 -1.10
N ASP A 94 1.12 0.69 -0.28
CA ASP A 94 1.04 -0.68 0.24
C ASP A 94 -0.06 -0.79 1.32
N GLY A 95 -1.04 -1.66 1.07
CA GLY A 95 -2.19 -1.94 1.93
C GLY A 95 -1.84 -2.45 3.33
N SER A 96 -0.68 -3.10 3.48
CA SER A 96 -0.28 -3.71 4.76
C SER A 96 -0.09 -2.67 5.87
N GLY A 97 0.31 -1.44 5.53
CA GLY A 97 0.36 -0.33 6.48
C GLY A 97 -1.02 0.08 6.98
N PHE A 98 -2.01 0.12 6.09
CA PHE A 98 -3.40 0.46 6.43
C PHE A 98 -4.08 -0.64 7.25
N GLN A 99 -3.73 -1.91 7.04
CA GLN A 99 -4.26 -3.00 7.87
C GLN A 99 -3.75 -2.91 9.32
N LYS A 100 -2.49 -2.47 9.51
CA LYS A 100 -1.90 -2.23 10.84
C LYS A 100 -2.40 -0.94 11.49
N ASN A 101 -2.69 0.07 10.68
CA ASN A 101 -3.21 1.36 11.13
C ASN A 101 -4.34 1.85 10.19
N PRO A 102 -5.58 1.37 10.36
CA PRO A 102 -6.71 1.75 9.49
C PRO A 102 -7.00 3.25 9.49
N HIS A 103 -6.69 3.95 10.58
CA HIS A 103 -6.87 5.40 10.67
C HIS A 103 -6.02 6.17 9.65
N MET A 104 -4.89 5.61 9.21
CA MET A 104 -4.02 6.22 8.20
C MET A 104 -4.76 6.51 6.89
N LEU A 105 -5.76 5.70 6.51
CA LEU A 105 -6.55 5.95 5.31
C LEU A 105 -7.23 7.33 5.35
N TYR A 106 -7.81 7.67 6.50
CA TYR A 106 -8.52 8.93 6.70
C TYR A 106 -7.58 10.11 6.96
N VAL A 107 -6.31 9.86 7.29
CA VAL A 107 -5.29 10.92 7.37
C VAL A 107 -4.79 11.26 5.97
N LEU A 108 -4.52 10.24 5.15
CA LEU A 108 -4.03 10.44 3.77
C LEU A 108 -5.13 10.93 2.83
N PHE A 109 -6.38 10.50 3.06
CA PHE A 109 -7.56 10.86 2.27
C PHE A 109 -8.70 11.30 3.20
N PRO A 110 -8.68 12.56 3.71
CA PRO A 110 -9.66 13.05 4.67
C PRO A 110 -11.12 12.98 4.21
N ASP A 111 -11.35 13.11 2.90
CA ASP A 111 -12.68 13.05 2.29
C ASP A 111 -13.18 11.61 2.05
N PHE A 112 -12.40 10.59 2.42
CA PHE A 112 -12.80 9.20 2.24
C PHE A 112 -14.02 8.87 3.12
N PRO A 113 -15.10 8.29 2.56
CA PRO A 113 -16.31 7.99 3.34
C PRO A 113 -16.04 7.04 4.52
N ARG A 114 -16.44 7.46 5.73
CA ARG A 114 -16.19 6.70 6.97
C ARG A 114 -17.15 5.54 7.21
N ASN A 115 -18.29 5.54 6.51
CA ASN A 115 -19.34 4.52 6.63
C ASN A 115 -19.11 3.29 5.73
N ILE A 116 -18.08 3.30 4.88
CA ILE A 116 -17.80 2.20 3.96
C ILE A 116 -16.97 1.12 4.67
N LYS A 117 -17.52 -0.09 4.73
CA LYS A 117 -16.79 -1.27 5.23
C LYS A 117 -15.87 -1.81 4.14
N ILE A 118 -14.57 -1.54 4.28
CA ILE A 118 -13.55 -2.15 3.42
C ILE A 118 -13.13 -3.48 4.06
N SER A 119 -13.56 -4.60 3.48
CA SER A 119 -13.24 -5.95 3.98
C SER A 119 -11.73 -6.20 4.07
N LEU A 120 -10.96 -5.61 3.16
CA LEU A 120 -9.51 -5.73 3.08
C LEU A 120 -8.75 -4.99 4.19
N LEU A 121 -9.36 -4.01 4.86
CA LEU A 121 -8.76 -3.34 6.03
C LEU A 121 -8.83 -4.20 7.30
N ASN A 122 -9.71 -5.21 7.33
CA ASN A 122 -10.00 -6.02 8.52
C ASN A 122 -9.62 -7.50 8.35
N SER A 123 -8.80 -7.85 7.36
CA SER A 123 -8.36 -9.24 7.20
C SER A 123 -7.41 -9.62 8.34
N LYS A 124 -7.95 -10.35 9.33
CA LYS A 124 -7.17 -11.08 10.33
C LYS A 124 -6.49 -12.29 9.68
#